data_AF-A0A850P0Y0-F1
#
_entry.id   AF-A0A850P0Y0-F1
#
_cell.length_a   1.000
_cell.length_b   1.000
_cell.length_c   1.000
_cell.angle_alpha   90.00
_cell.angle_beta   90.00
_cell.angle_gamma   90.00
#
_symmetry.space_group_name_H-M   'P 1'
#
loop_
_entity.id
_entity.type
_entity.pdbx_description
1 polymer ?
#
loop_
_entity_poly.entity_id
_entity_poly.type
_entity_poly.pdbx_seq_one_letter_code
_entity_poly.pdbx_strand_id
1 'polypeptide(L)' 'MLDGRELYAGAQWTHVQRFADALRARGQDAVAIRDETPLPARAPRPRLVGLPPRGGAARRRG' A
#
# COMPACT_ATOMS: atom_id res chain seq x y z
N MET A 1 -4.32 17.73 -8.07
CA MET A 1 -4.49 16.36 -8.60
C MET A 1 -4.11 15.42 -7.48
N LEU A 2 -5.00 14.54 -7.02
CA LEU A 2 -4.65 13.58 -5.96
C LEU A 2 -3.54 12.66 -6.46
N ASP A 3 -2.52 12.44 -5.64
CA ASP A 3 -1.47 11.46 -5.93
C ASP A 3 -2.09 10.05 -5.96
N GLY A 4 -1.61 9.15 -6.84
CA GLY A 4 -2.10 7.76 -6.91
C GLY A 4 -1.94 7.03 -5.58
N ARG A 5 -1.01 7.47 -4.73
CA ARG A 5 -0.88 7.01 -3.33
C ARG A 5 -2.05 7.40 -2.45
N GLU A 6 -2.58 8.60 -2.60
CA GLU A 6 -3.72 9.08 -1.80
C GLU A 6 -4.99 8.33 -2.17
N LEU A 7 -5.15 7.98 -3.46
CA LEU A 7 -6.26 7.14 -3.94
C LEU A 7 -6.15 5.70 -3.41
N TYR A 8 -4.95 5.11 -3.41
CA TYR A 8 -4.73 3.77 -2.84
C TYR A 8 -4.99 3.74 -1.33
N ALA A 9 -4.49 4.74 -0.59
CA ALA A 9 -4.73 4.87 0.84
C ALA A 9 -6.23 5.06 1.15
N GLY A 10 -6.94 5.86 0.36
CA GLY A 10 -8.39 6.04 0.46
C GLY A 10 -9.17 4.75 0.23
N ALA A 11 -8.79 3.96 -0.79
CA ALA A 11 -9.42 2.67 -1.07
C ALA A 11 -9.21 1.65 0.06
N GLN A 12 -7.99 1.56 0.60
CA GLN A 12 -7.71 0.72 1.77
C GLN A 12 -8.52 1.17 2.99
N TRP A 13 -8.65 2.48 3.18
CA TRP A 13 -9.42 3.04 4.28
C TRP A 13 -10.91 2.68 4.20
N THR A 14 -11.53 2.78 3.01
CA THR A 14 -12.92 2.33 2.80
C THR A 14 -13.10 0.84 3.10
N HIS A 15 -12.10 0.01 2.80
CA HIS A 15 -12.15 -1.41 3.12
C HIS A 15 -12.16 -1.66 4.64
N VAL A 16 -11.26 -1.00 5.39
CA VAL A 16 -11.17 -1.15 6.85
C VAL A 16 -12.46 -0.70 7.53
N GLN A 17 -13.09 0.37 7.06
CA GLN A 17 -14.39 0.83 7.57
C GLN A 17 -15.48 -0.24 7.39
N ARG A 18 -15.63 -0.78 6.17
CA ARG A 18 -16.61 -1.84 5.89
C ARG A 18 -16.38 -3.09 6.71
N PHE A 19 -15.11 -3.43 6.97
CA PHE A 19 -14.76 -4.56 7.80
C PHE A 19 -15.19 -4.34 9.26
N ALA A 20 -14.91 -3.17 9.84
CA ALA A 20 -15.35 -2.82 11.18
C ALA A 20 -16.88 -2.87 11.31
N ASP A 21 -17.62 -2.36 10.32
CA ASP A 21 -19.09 -2.43 10.30
C ASP A 21 -19.60 -3.88 10.25
N ALA A 22 -18.95 -4.75 9.47
CA ALA A 22 -19.30 -6.17 9.42
C ALA A 22 -19.06 -6.89 10.76
N LEU A 23 -18.03 -6.50 11.52
CA LEU A 23 -17.79 -7.04 12.86
C LEU A 23 -18.83 -6.53 13.88
N ARG A 24 -19.20 -5.25 13.81
CA ARG A 24 -20.29 -4.69 14.63
C ARG A 24 -21.63 -5.36 14.38
N ALA A 25 -21.95 -5.64 13.12
CA ALA A 25 -23.17 -6.37 12.76
C ALA A 25 -23.22 -7.80 13.35
N ARG A 26 -22.06 -8.36 13.73
CA ARG A 26 -21.94 -9.66 14.42
C ARG A 26 -21.93 -9.52 15.95
N GLY A 27 -22.16 -8.31 16.48
CA GLY A 27 -22.15 -8.02 17.92
C GLY A 27 -20.76 -7.81 18.52
N GLN A 28 -19.73 -7.60 17.70
CA GLN A 28 -18.38 -7.30 18.19
C GLN A 28 -18.15 -5.79 18.30
N ASP A 29 -17.48 -5.36 19.37
CA ASP A 29 -17.01 -3.98 19.49
C ASP A 29 -15.73 -3.80 18.64
N ALA A 30 -15.90 -3.16 17.49
CA ALA A 30 -14.83 -2.96 16.51
C ALA A 30 -14.80 -1.50 16.03
N VAL A 31 -13.61 -0.97 15.79
CA VAL A 31 -13.39 0.39 15.28
C VAL A 31 -12.29 0.41 14.22
N ALA A 32 -12.46 1.23 13.19
CA ALA A 32 -11.44 1.47 12.17
C ALA A 32 -10.51 2.60 12.64
N ILE A 33 -9.20 2.33 12.69
CA ILE A 33 -8.17 3.29 13.11
C ILE A 33 -7.20 3.49 11.94
N ARG A 34 -6.81 4.73 11.67
CA ARG A 34 -5.80 5.02 10.65
C ARG A 34 -4.43 4.59 11.16
N ASP A 35 -3.66 3.94 10.31
CA ASP A 35 -2.27 3.66 10.60
C ASP A 35 -1.45 4.95 10.41
N GLU A 36 -1.03 5.54 11.52
CA GLU A 36 -0.16 6.72 11.56
C GLU A 36 1.33 6.33 11.61
N THR A 37 1.63 5.03 11.58
CA THR A 37 3.00 4.53 11.65
C THR A 37 3.80 5.05 10.44
N PRO A 38 4.90 5.77 10.67
CA PRO A 38 5.72 6.26 9.57
C PRO A 38 6.32 5.07 8.80
N LEU A 39 6.37 5.19 7.48
CA LEU A 39 6.99 4.15 6.66
C LEU A 39 8.45 3.95 7.09
N PRO A 40 8.93 2.70 7.19
CA PRO A 40 10.33 2.45 7.45
C PRO A 40 11.17 3.10 6.36
N ALA A 41 12.29 3.70 6.77
CA ALA A 41 13.24 4.29 5.84
C ALA A 41 13.64 3.24 4.80
N ARG A 42 13.49 3.58 3.51
CA ARG A 42 13.92 2.70 2.42
C ARG A 42 15.44 2.61 2.45
N ALA A 43 15.99 1.59 3.11
CA ALA A 43 17.40 1.27 2.99
C ALA A 43 17.70 0.89 1.54
N PRO A 44 18.76 1.43 0.92
CA PRO A 44 19.23 0.94 -0.36
C PRO A 44 19.52 -0.55 -0.21
N ARG A 45 18.83 -1.39 -0.99
CA ARG A 45 19.17 -2.81 -1.05
C ARG A 45 20.58 -2.94 -1.63
N PRO A 46 21.48 -3.73 -1.02
CA PRO A 46 22.78 -3.99 -1.60
C PRO A 46 22.54 -4.54 -3.02
N ARG A 47 23.09 -3.85 -4.02
CA ARG A 47 23.07 -4.34 -5.39
C ARG A 47 23.98 -5.56 -5.41
N LEU A 48 23.43 -6.71 -5.77
CA LEU A 48 24.25 -7.87 -6.11
C LEU A 48 25.12 -7.47 -7.30
N VAL A 49 26.41 -7.25 -7.04
CA VAL A 49 27.42 -6.98 -8.07
C VAL A 49 27.64 -8.30 -8.83
N GLY A 50 27.59 -8.27 -10.16
CA GLY A 50 27.80 -9.45 -11.00
C GLY A 50 26.52 -10.17 -11.47
N LEU A 51 25.32 -9.67 -11.12
CA LEU A 51 24.12 -10.13 -11.81
C LEU A 51 24.09 -9.58 -13.25
N PRO A 52 23.76 -10.41 -14.25
CA PRO A 52 23.54 -9.91 -15.60
C PRO A 52 22.44 -8.84 -15.57
N PRO A 53 22.57 -7.76 -16.36
CA PRO A 53 21.53 -6.74 -16.43
C PRO A 53 20.21 -7.43 -16.77
N ARG A 54 19.22 -7.31 -15.88
CA ARG A 54 17.84 -7.67 -16.24
C ARG A 54 17.47 -6.77 -17.41
N GLY A 55 17.34 -7.37 -18.58
CA GLY A 55 17.03 -6.67 -19.83
C GLY A 55 15.93 -5.67 -19.59
N GLY A 56 16.24 -4.40 -19.88
CA GLY A 56 15.32 -3.30 -19.65
C GLY A 56 13.99 -3.62 -20.32
N ALA A 57 12.91 -3.61 -19.54
CA ALA A 57 11.58 -3.55 -20.10
C ALA A 57 11.52 -2.26 -20.91
N ALA A 58 11.61 -2.42 -22.23
CA ALA A 58 11.54 -1.35 -23.19
C ALA A 58 10.26 -0.56 -22.93
N ARG A 59 10.45 0.70 -22.62
CA ARG A 59 9.49 1.78 -22.71
C ARG A 59 8.84 1.73 -24.10
N ARG A 60 7.69 1.07 -24.25
CA ARG A 60 6.85 1.23 -25.43
C ARG A 60 5.83 2.32 -25.12
N ARG A 61 6.16 3.54 -25.56
CA ARG A 61 5.15 4.54 -25.87
C ARG A 61 4.45 4.05 -27.15
N GLY A 62 3.13 3.98 -27.10
CA GLY A 62 2.21 3.78 -28.20
C GLY A 62 0.90 4.39 -27.78
#